data_AF-A0A9J6FP09-F1
#
_entry.id   AF-A0A9J6FP09-F1
#
_cell.length_a   1.000
_cell.length_b   1.000
_cell.length_c   1.000
_cell.angle_alpha   90.00
_cell.angle_beta   90.00
_cell.angle_gamma   90.00
#
_symmetry.space_group_name_H-M   'P 1'
#
loop_
_entity.id
_entity.type
_entity.pdbx_description
1 polymer ?
#
loop_
_entity_poly.entity_id
_entity_poly.type
_entity_poly.pdbx_seq_one_letter_code
_entity_poly.pdbx_strand_id
1 'polypeptide(L)'
;MYPRQVSTEPMWYGRYHEGDAVKAYSVVMASRDREISLGHMGLHIHRDHPFIAASPDRLVFEGSDIGLLEVKCSHAFKGKTVDEAAAAPKFCCRVVDELKKITSTTTRCRD
;
A
#
# COMPACT_ATOMS: atom_id res chain seq x y z
N MET A 1 -25.76 7.15 16.55
CA MET A 1 -25.14 5.90 17.04
C MET A 1 -23.84 5.72 16.27
N TYR A 2 -22.68 5.89 16.91
CA TYR A 2 -21.41 5.59 16.22
C TYR A 2 -21.27 4.07 16.11
N PRO A 3 -20.88 3.53 14.95
CA PRO A 3 -20.71 2.08 14.79
C PRO A 3 -19.67 1.55 15.79
N ARG A 4 -19.92 0.36 16.35
CA ARG A 4 -18.93 -0.30 17.20
C ARG A 4 -17.64 -0.49 16.42
N GLN A 5 -16.51 -0.26 17.07
CA GLN A 5 -15.22 -0.62 16.49
C GLN A 5 -15.15 -2.14 16.32
N VAL A 6 -15.06 -2.57 15.06
CA VAL A 6 -14.81 -3.97 14.69
C VAL A 6 -13.30 -4.15 14.57
N SER A 7 -12.78 -5.22 15.16
CA SER A 7 -11.38 -5.60 15.05
C SER A 7 -11.29 -7.09 14.73
N THR A 8 -10.83 -7.41 13.53
CA THR A 8 -10.59 -8.78 13.08
C THR A 8 -9.09 -9.05 12.97
N GLU A 9 -8.71 -10.33 12.96
CA GLU A 9 -7.30 -10.72 12.82
C GLU A 9 -6.65 -10.15 11.55
N PRO A 10 -7.30 -10.16 10.35
CA PRO A 10 -6.73 -9.52 9.17
C PRO A 10 -6.50 -8.02 9.32
N MET A 11 -7.39 -7.29 10.00
CA MET A 11 -7.23 -5.86 10.25
C MET A 11 -6.07 -5.58 11.21
N TRP A 12 -5.87 -6.46 12.19
CA TRP A 12 -4.76 -6.36 13.14
C TRP A 12 -3.42 -6.65 12.44
N TYR A 13 -3.39 -7.69 11.61
CA TYR A 13 -2.25 -8.03 10.78
C TYR A 13 -1.82 -6.87 9.87
N GLY A 14 -2.79 -6.23 9.21
CA GLY A 14 -2.58 -5.03 8.40
C GLY A 14 -1.88 -3.92 9.19
N ARG A 15 -2.48 -3.51 10.31
CA ARG A 15 -1.96 -2.44 11.18
C ARG A 15 -0.57 -2.74 11.73
N TYR A 16 -0.32 -3.98 12.13
CA TYR A 16 0.96 -4.36 12.72
C TYR A 16 2.10 -4.37 11.70
N HIS A 17 1.85 -4.82 10.47
CA HIS A 17 2.89 -4.98 9.45
C HIS A 17 3.02 -3.82 8.45
N GLU A 18 2.17 -2.79 8.55
CA GLU A 18 2.29 -1.61 7.69
C GLU A 18 3.69 -0.99 7.76
N GLY A 19 4.25 -0.84 8.97
CA GLY A 19 5.59 -0.30 9.18
C GLY A 19 6.70 -1.12 8.50
N ASP A 20 6.58 -2.45 8.56
CA ASP A 20 7.53 -3.36 7.90
C ASP A 20 7.51 -3.18 6.38
N ALA A 21 6.30 -3.08 5.80
CA ALA A 21 6.13 -2.89 4.37
C ALA A 21 6.63 -1.50 3.90
N VAL A 22 6.41 -0.44 4.69
CA VAL A 22 6.95 0.90 4.43
C VAL A 22 8.49 0.88 4.43
N LYS A 23 9.10 0.17 5.40
CA LYS A 23 10.55 0.01 5.46
C LYS A 23 11.09 -0.81 4.29
N ALA A 24 10.39 -1.88 3.89
CA ALA A 24 10.78 -2.66 2.71
C ALA A 24 10.72 -1.81 1.43
N TYR A 25 9.71 -0.95 1.30
CA TYR A 25 9.60 -0.01 0.17
C TYR A 25 10.81 0.93 0.09
N SER A 26 11.22 1.55 1.21
CA SER A 26 12.38 2.47 1.18
C SER A 26 13.67 1.76 0.79
N VAL A 27 13.89 0.53 1.26
CA VAL A 27 15.05 -0.30 0.87
C VAL A 27 15.04 -0.60 -0.64
N VAL A 28 13.88 -0.94 -1.21
CA VAL A 28 13.74 -1.22 -2.66
C VAL A 28 13.92 0.05 -3.50
N MET A 29 13.52 1.22 -3.02
CA MET A 29 13.76 2.48 -3.73
C MET A 29 15.24 2.85 -3.70
N ALA A 30 15.90 2.72 -2.54
CA ALA A 30 17.34 2.94 -2.42
C ALA A 30 18.16 1.99 -3.30
N SER A 31 17.76 0.72 -3.44
CA SER A 31 18.44 -0.22 -4.33
C SER A 31 18.24 0.07 -5.83
N ARG A 32 17.44 1.09 -6.16
CA ARG A 32 17.19 1.58 -7.52
C ARG A 32 17.77 2.99 -7.72
N ASP A 33 18.70 3.39 -6.86
CA ASP A 33 19.31 4.73 -6.85
C ASP A 33 18.29 5.87 -6.75
N ARG A 34 17.13 5.58 -6.14
CA ARG A 34 16.08 6.58 -5.86
C ARG A 34 16.20 7.05 -4.42
N GLU A 35 16.70 8.26 -4.25
CA GLU A 35 16.76 8.92 -2.94
C GLU A 35 15.38 9.48 -2.60
N ILE A 36 14.70 8.81 -1.67
CA ILE A 36 13.37 9.19 -1.21
C ILE A 36 13.34 9.45 0.28
N SER A 37 12.45 10.34 0.71
CA SER A 37 12.04 10.46 2.13
C SER A 37 10.55 10.17 2.29
N LEU A 38 10.18 9.66 3.45
CA LEU A 38 8.82 9.21 3.75
C LEU A 38 8.21 10.07 4.86
N GLY A 39 7.00 10.57 4.63
CA GLY A 39 6.27 11.38 5.60
C GLY A 39 4.99 10.70 6.08
N HIS A 40 4.61 10.99 7.32
CA HIS A 40 3.27 10.70 7.82
C HIS A 40 2.31 11.84 7.48
N MET A 41 1.03 11.51 7.28
CA MET A 41 -0.05 12.48 7.13
C MET A 41 -1.22 12.11 8.04
N GLY A 42 -1.89 13.12 8.60
CA GLY A 42 -3.17 12.95 9.27
C GLY A 42 -4.34 12.99 8.28
N LEU A 43 -5.51 13.44 8.75
CA LEU A 43 -6.67 13.66 7.89
C LEU A 43 -6.49 14.93 7.06
N HIS A 44 -6.52 14.80 5.74
CA HIS A 44 -6.53 15.90 4.79
C HIS A 44 -7.94 16.12 4.24
N ILE A 45 -8.46 17.34 4.35
CA ILE A 45 -9.82 17.71 3.91
C ILE A 45 -9.72 18.48 2.60
N HIS A 46 -10.53 18.11 1.60
CA HIS A 46 -10.55 18.81 0.32
C HIS A 46 -11.09 20.24 0.50
N ARG A 47 -10.31 21.24 0.09
CA ARG A 47 -10.61 22.66 0.36
C ARG A 47 -11.99 23.10 -0.13
N ASP A 48 -12.32 22.73 -1.36
CA ASP A 48 -13.56 23.20 -2.01
C ASP A 48 -14.73 22.22 -1.80
N HIS A 49 -14.46 21.03 -1.23
CA HIS A 49 -15.43 19.96 -0.99
C HIS A 49 -15.19 19.35 0.40
N PRO A 50 -15.50 20.09 1.48
CA PRO A 50 -15.06 19.73 2.84
C PRO A 50 -15.68 18.43 3.40
N PHE A 51 -16.66 17.86 2.71
CA PHE A 51 -17.22 16.54 3.00
C PHE A 51 -16.37 15.38 2.44
N ILE A 52 -15.33 15.67 1.63
CA ILE A 52 -14.35 14.71 1.13
C ILE A 52 -13.05 14.90 1.91
N ALA A 53 -12.54 13.82 2.48
CA ALA A 53 -11.26 13.80 3.17
C ALA A 53 -10.54 12.46 2.95
N ALA A 54 -9.21 12.47 3.03
CA ALA A 54 -8.37 11.29 2.89
C ALA A 54 -7.23 11.32 3.92
N SER A 55 -6.73 10.14 4.28
CA SER A 55 -5.54 9.97 5.14
C SER A 55 -4.66 8.93 4.46
N PRO A 56 -3.76 9.34 3.54
CA PRO A 56 -2.83 8.42 2.90
C PRO A 56 -1.95 7.71 3.93
N ASP A 57 -1.51 6.48 3.64
CA ASP A 57 -0.62 5.77 4.56
C ASP A 57 0.72 6.53 4.70
N ARG A 58 1.39 6.86 3.60
CA ARG A 58 2.61 7.70 3.60
C ARG A 58 2.66 8.67 2.43
N LEU A 59 3.36 9.79 2.64
CA LEU A 59 3.89 10.64 1.57
C LEU A 59 5.27 10.13 1.13
N VAL A 60 5.56 10.23 -0.16
CA VAL A 60 6.88 9.96 -0.73
C VAL A 60 7.40 11.26 -1.32
N PHE A 61 8.56 11.72 -0.89
CA PHE A 61 9.24 12.88 -1.45
C PHE A 61 10.48 12.42 -2.20
N GLU A 62 10.61 12.81 -3.46
CA GLU A 62 11.76 12.52 -4.32
C GLU A 62 12.17 13.81 -5.05
N GLY A 63 13.20 14.49 -4.55
CA GLY A 63 13.55 15.83 -5.03
C GLY A 63 12.38 16.81 -4.85
N SER A 64 11.84 17.34 -5.95
CA SER A 64 10.67 18.21 -5.97
C SER A 64 9.33 17.48 -6.06
N ASP A 65 9.36 16.18 -6.35
CA ASP A 65 8.16 15.40 -6.61
C ASP A 65 7.57 14.85 -5.30
N ILE A 66 6.24 14.87 -5.22
CA ILE A 66 5.47 14.36 -4.09
C ILE A 66 4.51 13.27 -4.59
N GLY A 67 4.67 12.07 -4.06
CA GLY A 67 3.82 10.93 -4.31
C GLY A 67 3.10 10.44 -3.05
N LEU A 68 2.14 9.53 -3.24
CA LEU A 68 1.50 8.78 -2.18
C LEU A 68 2.00 7.34 -2.19
N LEU A 69 2.15 6.75 -1.01
CA LEU A 69 2.37 5.32 -0.83
C LEU A 69 1.17 4.75 -0.07
N GLU A 70 0.45 3.83 -0.72
CA GLU A 70 -0.64 3.04 -0.16
C GLU A 70 -0.15 1.61 0.09
N VAL A 71 -0.30 1.13 1.32
CA VAL A 71 0.23 -0.14 1.80
C VAL A 71 -0.90 -1.13 2.04
N LYS A 72 -0.70 -2.37 1.60
CA LYS A 72 -1.63 -3.48 1.84
C LYS A 72 -0.88 -4.73 2.27
N CYS A 73 -1.14 -5.16 3.51
CA CYS A 73 -0.57 -6.38 4.08
C CYS A 73 -1.66 -7.48 4.14
N SER A 74 -1.74 -8.29 3.09
CA SER A 74 -2.79 -9.32 2.95
C SER A 74 -2.56 -10.51 3.89
N HIS A 75 -3.39 -10.63 4.93
CA HIS A 75 -3.34 -11.74 5.90
C HIS A 75 -3.48 -13.13 5.25
N ALA A 76 -4.28 -13.25 4.18
CA ALA A 76 -4.47 -14.50 3.43
C ALA A 76 -3.17 -15.07 2.82
N PHE A 77 -2.13 -14.24 2.67
CA PHE A 77 -0.82 -14.62 2.12
C PHE A 77 0.30 -14.47 3.15
N LYS A 78 -0.03 -14.46 4.45
CA LYS A 78 0.96 -14.41 5.53
C LYS A 78 1.97 -15.56 5.39
N GLY A 79 3.26 -15.22 5.47
CA GLY A 79 4.36 -16.19 5.37
C GLY A 79 4.63 -16.71 3.95
N LYS A 80 3.88 -16.24 2.95
CA LYS A 80 4.18 -16.50 1.54
C LYS A 80 5.17 -15.48 1.01
N THR A 81 6.04 -15.93 0.11
CA THR A 81 6.85 -15.06 -0.73
C THR A 81 5.99 -14.33 -1.75
N VAL A 82 6.52 -13.25 -2.34
CA VAL A 82 5.86 -12.52 -3.43
C VAL A 82 5.51 -13.44 -4.60
N ASP A 83 6.41 -14.36 -4.95
CA ASP A 83 6.23 -15.26 -6.09
C ASP A 83 5.13 -16.31 -5.81
N GLU A 84 5.09 -16.86 -4.59
CA GLU A 84 4.02 -17.76 -4.19
C GLU A 84 2.65 -17.06 -4.11
N ALA A 85 2.62 -15.80 -3.64
CA ALA A 85 1.39 -15.01 -3.62
C ALA A 85 0.93 -14.69 -5.06
N ALA A 86 1.84 -14.30 -5.94
CA ALA A 86 1.58 -14.01 -7.35
C ALA A 86 1.06 -15.20 -8.15
N ALA A 87 1.45 -16.42 -7.77
CA ALA A 87 0.94 -17.64 -8.38
C ALA A 87 -0.48 -18.01 -7.91
N ALA A 88 -1.00 -17.38 -6.85
CA ALA A 88 -2.30 -17.74 -6.30
C ALA A 88 -3.46 -17.11 -7.09
N PRO A 89 -4.50 -17.89 -7.48
CA PRO A 89 -5.61 -17.38 -8.30
C PRO A 89 -6.38 -16.19 -7.70
N LYS A 90 -6.34 -16.04 -6.37
CA LYS A 90 -7.05 -14.97 -5.63
C LYS A 90 -6.18 -13.75 -5.35
N PHE A 91 -4.92 -13.73 -5.76
CA PHE A 91 -4.07 -12.57 -5.59
C PHE A 91 -4.26 -11.62 -6.78
N CYS A 92 -4.49 -10.34 -6.49
CA CYS A 92 -4.88 -9.34 -7.50
C CYS A 92 -3.73 -8.83 -8.38
N CYS A 93 -2.57 -9.46 -8.26
CA CYS A 93 -1.27 -8.89 -8.54
C CYS A 93 -0.40 -9.95 -9.20
N ARG A 94 0.35 -9.59 -10.24
CA ARG A 94 1.26 -10.50 -10.95
C ARG A 94 2.65 -9.90 -11.00
N VAL A 95 3.67 -10.75 -10.98
CA VAL A 95 5.06 -10.34 -11.19
C VAL A 95 5.23 -10.02 -12.68
N VAL A 96 5.58 -8.76 -12.96
CA VAL A 96 6.03 -8.31 -14.28
C VAL A 96 7.47 -7.82 -14.08
N ASP A 97 8.43 -8.42 -14.77
CA ASP A 97 9.89 -8.23 -14.64
C ASP A 97 10.57 -8.92 -13.42
N GLU A 98 11.86 -9.26 -13.61
CA GLU A 98 12.76 -9.83 -12.58
C GLU A 98 12.94 -8.89 -11.37
N LEU A 99 12.63 -7.60 -11.53
CA LEU A 99 12.69 -6.57 -10.48
C LEU A 99 11.43 -6.51 -9.59
N LYS A 100 10.55 -7.52 -9.65
CA LYS A 100 9.35 -7.66 -8.81
C LYS A 100 8.44 -6.42 -8.84
N LYS A 101 8.26 -5.82 -10.03
CA LYS A 101 7.14 -4.89 -10.19
C LYS A 101 5.87 -5.71 -10.14
N ILE A 102 5.00 -5.36 -9.20
CA ILE A 102 3.69 -5.96 -9.08
C ILE A 102 2.70 -4.96 -9.66
N THR A 103 2.14 -5.30 -10.82
CA THR A 103 1.03 -4.53 -11.39
C THR A 103 -0.28 -5.18 -10.99
N SER A 104 -1.23 -4.38 -10.49
CA SER A 104 -2.60 -4.84 -10.30
C SER A 104 -3.22 -5.12 -11.67
N THR A 105 -3.88 -6.26 -11.79
CA THR A 105 -4.60 -6.58 -13.04
C THR A 105 -5.90 -5.81 -13.01
N THR A 106 -5.97 -4.64 -13.65
CA THR A 106 -7.24 -3.93 -13.85
C THR A 106 -8.05 -4.72 -14.88
N THR A 107 -8.68 -5.81 -14.46
CA THR A 107 -9.80 -6.37 -15.23
C THR A 107 -10.88 -5.31 -15.18
N ARG A 108 -11.11 -4.60 -16.30
CA ARG A 108 -12.26 -3.70 -16.45
C ARG A 108 -13.49 -4.48 -16.00
N CYS A 109 -14.18 -4.00 -14.97
CA CYS A 109 -15.57 -4.35 -14.78
C CYS A 109 -16.27 -3.98 -16.09
N ARG A 110 -16.79 -4.97 -16.81
CA ARG A 110 -17.68 -4.71 -17.95
C ARG A 110 -18.97 -4.14 -17.38
N ASP A 111 -19.42 -3.04 -18.00
CA ASP A 111 -20.69 -2.37 -17.73
C ASP A 111 -21.89 -3.33 -17.85
#